data_AF-A0A094FQY7-F1
#
_entry.id   AF-A0A094FQY7-F1
#
_cell.length_a   1.000
_cell.length_b   1.000
_cell.length_c   1.000
_cell.angle_alpha   90.00
_cell.angle_beta   90.00
_cell.angle_gamma   90.00
#
_symmetry.space_group_name_H-M   'P 1'
#
loop_
_entity.id
_entity.type
_entity.pdbx_description
1 polymer ?
#
loop_
_entity_poly.entity_id
_entity_poly.type
_entity_poly.pdbx_seq_one_letter_code
_entity_poly.pdbx_strand_id
1 'polypeptide(L)'
;MAEPFGISAGAIGIAAAFSACIECFAYIQFGRHFGRDFQTDQLTLSCARLRLARWGESVDIYNDSKLGKVDATVTQIQVAKDTLFQILVLFAETESISKNYKSAAKTGEDLSPFSTDDMDRTIVALDNKMERLAVKRQKGSRLRKLTSWALYHRTELKELLKDIVSLIDSIENLFPAPEAQMTLVRQEAAALGDKESLELIKNKAKGIDGLLQTAIQELLTGHQYLNVVEVGQGGKALIGNKYGGNGNSKQVNNFSGTISISGGKTIYGNTFRADGGTINL
;
A
#
# COMPACT_ATOMS: atom_id res chain seq x y z
N MET A 1 21.65 -23.56 11.42
CA MET A 1 20.67 -22.48 11.23
C MET A 1 19.44 -23.10 10.62
N ALA A 2 18.28 -22.99 11.26
CA ALA A 2 17.03 -23.39 10.63
C ALA A 2 16.70 -22.36 9.54
N GLU A 3 16.44 -22.80 8.31
CA GLU A 3 15.98 -21.90 7.26
C GLU A 3 14.57 -21.42 7.63
N PRO A 4 14.37 -20.12 7.81
CA PRO A 4 13.05 -19.59 8.07
C PRO A 4 12.16 -19.97 6.89
N PHE A 5 11.12 -20.77 7.15
CA PHE A 5 10.10 -21.17 6.17
C PHE A 5 10.51 -22.21 5.10
N GLY A 6 11.66 -22.90 5.25
CA GLY A 6 12.10 -23.90 4.27
C GLY A 6 12.43 -23.31 2.89
N ILE A 7 12.69 -22.00 2.87
CA ILE A 7 13.04 -21.21 1.69
C ILE A 7 14.56 -21.13 1.65
N SER A 8 15.20 -21.95 0.82
CA SER A 8 16.64 -21.86 0.61
C SER A 8 16.96 -20.73 -0.37
N ALA A 9 17.86 -19.83 0.03
CA ALA A 9 18.23 -18.64 -0.75
C ALA A 9 18.81 -18.96 -2.15
N GLY A 10 19.33 -20.19 -2.32
CA GLY A 10 19.99 -20.65 -3.53
C GLY A 10 19.06 -21.10 -4.67
N ALA A 11 17.82 -21.55 -4.37
CA ALA A 11 16.95 -22.18 -5.38
C ALA A 11 15.70 -21.35 -5.75
N ILE A 12 15.36 -20.34 -4.95
CA ILE A 12 14.08 -19.62 -5.09
C ILE A 12 14.30 -18.31 -5.88
N GLY A 13 13.52 -18.13 -6.93
CA GLY A 13 13.54 -16.91 -7.75
C GLY A 13 12.90 -15.72 -7.02
N ILE A 14 13.20 -14.50 -7.47
CA ILE A 14 12.71 -13.26 -6.85
C ILE A 14 11.18 -13.21 -6.73
N ALA A 15 10.45 -13.68 -7.75
CA ALA A 15 9.00 -13.74 -7.76
C ALA A 15 8.43 -14.66 -6.66
N ALA A 16 9.10 -15.77 -6.38
CA ALA A 16 8.70 -16.69 -5.33
C ALA A 16 9.03 -16.13 -3.93
N ALA A 17 10.18 -15.47 -3.77
CA ALA A 17 10.51 -14.74 -2.53
C ALA A 17 9.50 -13.63 -2.24
N PHE A 18 9.11 -12.87 -3.27
CA PHE A 18 8.07 -11.85 -3.17
C PHE A 18 6.72 -12.45 -2.73
N SER A 19 6.27 -13.51 -3.40
CA SER A 19 5.00 -14.17 -3.06
C SER A 19 5.00 -14.64 -1.60
N ALA A 20 6.12 -15.25 -1.16
CA ALA A 20 6.30 -15.65 0.21
C ALA A 20 6.19 -14.48 1.20
N CYS A 21 6.80 -13.32 0.90
CA CYS A 21 6.69 -12.13 1.74
C CYS A 21 5.23 -11.69 1.91
N ILE A 22 4.46 -11.60 0.82
CA ILE A 22 3.05 -11.16 0.89
C ILE A 22 2.20 -12.17 1.67
N GLU A 23 2.53 -13.45 1.59
CA GLU A 23 1.83 -14.50 2.32
C GLU A 23 2.15 -14.51 3.82
N CYS A 24 3.40 -14.27 4.22
CA CYS A 24 3.82 -14.21 5.63
C CYS A 24 2.96 -13.26 6.48
N PHE A 25 2.52 -12.13 5.92
CA PHE A 25 1.60 -11.21 6.61
C PHE A 25 0.31 -11.88 7.09
N ALA A 26 -0.23 -12.85 6.34
CA ALA A 26 -1.47 -13.55 6.70
C ALA A 26 -1.29 -14.57 7.84
N TYR A 27 -0.05 -14.90 8.21
CA TYR A 27 0.27 -15.83 9.28
C TYR A 27 0.53 -15.12 10.62
N ILE A 28 0.62 -13.79 10.63
CA ILE A 28 0.72 -12.99 11.84
C ILE A 28 -0.63 -12.94 12.55
N GLN A 29 -0.61 -13.22 13.84
CA GLN A 29 -1.73 -13.04 14.76
C GLN A 29 -1.31 -12.11 15.91
N PHE A 30 -2.28 -11.60 16.65
CA PHE A 30 -2.01 -10.83 17.87
C PHE A 30 -2.42 -11.63 19.09
N GLY A 31 -1.50 -11.86 20.03
CA GLY A 31 -1.79 -12.50 21.30
C GLY A 31 -2.68 -11.61 22.18
N ARG A 32 -3.45 -12.20 23.11
CA ARG A 32 -4.28 -11.43 24.06
C ARG A 32 -3.50 -10.38 24.86
N HIS A 33 -2.22 -10.64 25.10
CA HIS A 33 -1.28 -9.73 25.77
C HIS A 33 -0.90 -8.49 24.95
N PHE A 34 -1.22 -8.45 23.66
CA PHE A 34 -0.90 -7.33 22.77
C PHE A 34 -1.64 -6.04 23.15
N GLY A 35 -2.84 -6.18 23.74
CA GLY A 35 -3.65 -5.07 24.21
C GLY A 35 -4.73 -4.63 23.22
N ARG A 36 -5.45 -3.56 23.60
CA ARG A 36 -6.72 -3.15 22.96
C ARG A 36 -6.57 -2.57 21.55
N ASP A 37 -5.38 -2.09 21.19
CA ASP A 37 -5.14 -1.41 19.90
C ASP A 37 -4.92 -2.38 18.72
N PHE A 38 -4.89 -3.70 18.97
CA PHE A 38 -4.52 -4.73 17.99
C PHE A 38 -5.30 -4.62 16.67
N GLN A 39 -6.59 -4.26 16.74
CA GLN A 39 -7.44 -4.14 15.55
C GLN A 39 -6.95 -3.05 14.61
N THR A 40 -6.53 -1.92 15.18
CA THR A 40 -6.05 -0.80 14.38
C THR A 40 -4.59 -0.97 13.97
N ASP A 41 -3.84 -1.80 14.71
CA ASP A 41 -2.48 -2.19 14.40
C ASP A 41 -2.45 -3.27 13.27
N GLN A 42 -3.48 -4.10 13.13
CA GLN A 42 -3.73 -4.97 11.96
C GLN A 42 -3.79 -4.17 10.66
N LEU A 43 -4.50 -3.02 10.66
CA LEU A 43 -4.58 -2.16 9.47
C LEU A 43 -3.22 -1.58 9.07
N THR A 44 -2.33 -1.38 10.03
CA THR A 44 -0.94 -0.94 9.77
C THR A 44 -0.15 -2.04 9.06
N LEU A 45 -0.27 -3.31 9.48
CA LEU A 45 0.29 -4.46 8.75
C LEU A 45 -0.27 -4.54 7.33
N SER A 46 -1.58 -4.37 7.18
CA SER A 46 -2.24 -4.39 5.88
C SER A 46 -1.79 -3.25 4.96
N CYS A 47 -1.44 -2.08 5.49
CA CYS A 47 -0.80 -1.02 4.70
C CYS A 47 0.56 -1.45 4.16
N ALA A 48 1.42 -2.04 5.01
CA ALA A 48 2.73 -2.53 4.59
C ALA A 48 2.63 -3.65 3.54
N ARG A 49 1.70 -4.61 3.75
CA ARG A 49 1.41 -5.69 2.80
C ARG A 49 0.96 -5.14 1.45
N LEU A 50 0.03 -4.18 1.46
CA LEU A 50 -0.51 -3.58 0.24
C LEU A 50 0.57 -2.79 -0.51
N ARG A 51 1.42 -2.04 0.20
CA ARG A 51 2.57 -1.33 -0.37
C ARG A 51 3.54 -2.28 -1.07
N LEU A 52 3.96 -3.36 -0.39
CA LEU A 52 4.85 -4.35 -1.00
C LEU A 52 4.19 -5.00 -2.23
N ALA A 53 2.90 -5.37 -2.14
CA ALA A 53 2.17 -5.93 -3.28
C ALA A 53 2.09 -4.96 -4.47
N ARG A 54 1.91 -3.66 -4.19
CA ARG A 54 1.90 -2.61 -5.20
C ARG A 54 3.26 -2.47 -5.89
N TRP A 55 4.35 -2.51 -5.15
CA TRP A 55 5.69 -2.51 -5.72
C TRP A 55 5.89 -3.68 -6.69
N GLY A 56 5.57 -4.91 -6.25
CA GLY A 56 5.74 -6.11 -7.09
C GLY A 56 4.95 -6.07 -8.41
N GLU A 57 3.71 -5.58 -8.35
CA GLU A 57 2.90 -5.35 -9.56
C GLU A 57 3.50 -4.26 -10.45
N SER A 58 3.96 -3.16 -9.85
CA SER A 58 4.48 -2.00 -10.60
C SER A 58 5.75 -2.29 -11.42
N VAL A 59 6.52 -3.29 -10.99
CA VAL A 59 7.75 -3.73 -11.66
C VAL A 59 7.56 -5.01 -12.48
N ASP A 60 6.31 -5.49 -12.61
CA ASP A 60 5.96 -6.77 -13.24
C ASP A 60 6.84 -7.95 -12.76
N ILE A 61 6.95 -8.11 -11.44
CA ILE A 61 7.90 -9.03 -10.79
C ILE A 61 7.81 -10.50 -11.25
N TYR A 62 6.68 -10.90 -11.81
CA TYR A 62 6.46 -12.28 -12.26
C TYR A 62 6.88 -12.53 -13.71
N ASN A 63 6.92 -11.50 -14.56
CA ASN A 63 7.18 -11.69 -15.99
C ASN A 63 8.42 -10.93 -16.49
N ASP A 64 8.82 -9.85 -15.82
CA ASP A 64 9.98 -9.06 -16.22
C ASP A 64 11.21 -9.40 -15.36
N SER A 65 12.20 -10.04 -15.99
CA SER A 65 13.47 -10.38 -15.34
C SER A 65 14.32 -9.16 -14.95
N LYS A 66 13.96 -7.97 -15.46
CA LYS A 66 14.62 -6.70 -15.17
C LYS A 66 13.80 -5.77 -14.27
N LEU A 67 12.63 -6.21 -13.81
CA LEU A 67 11.78 -5.47 -12.87
C LEU A 67 11.43 -4.06 -13.36
N GLY A 68 11.03 -3.93 -14.62
CA GLY A 68 10.65 -2.65 -15.24
C GLY A 68 11.81 -1.73 -15.60
N LYS A 69 13.06 -2.08 -15.28
CA LYS A 69 14.24 -1.23 -15.50
C LYS A 69 15.14 -1.78 -16.63
N VAL A 70 15.12 -1.12 -17.78
CA VAL A 70 15.80 -1.57 -19.02
C VAL A 70 17.29 -1.87 -18.82
N ASP A 71 17.98 -1.09 -18.01
CA ASP A 71 19.41 -1.16 -17.72
C ASP A 71 19.75 -1.84 -16.38
N ALA A 72 18.81 -2.59 -15.80
CA ALA A 72 19.03 -3.30 -14.55
C ALA A 72 20.22 -4.27 -14.64
N THR A 73 21.17 -4.14 -13.70
CA THR A 73 22.30 -5.06 -13.59
C THR A 73 21.92 -6.30 -12.80
N VAL A 74 22.63 -7.41 -13.03
CA VAL A 74 22.46 -8.65 -12.26
C VAL A 74 22.63 -8.39 -10.76
N THR A 75 23.57 -7.52 -10.38
CA THR A 75 23.77 -7.10 -8.98
C THR A 75 22.55 -6.38 -8.41
N GLN A 76 21.92 -5.47 -9.16
CA GLN A 76 20.70 -4.79 -8.69
C GLN A 76 19.55 -5.78 -8.48
N ILE A 77 19.36 -6.73 -9.40
CA ILE A 77 18.35 -7.78 -9.27
C ILE A 77 18.64 -8.67 -8.05
N GLN A 78 19.91 -9.02 -7.83
CA GLN A 78 20.33 -9.79 -6.66
C GLN A 78 20.07 -9.04 -5.36
N VAL A 79 20.37 -7.73 -5.30
CA VAL A 79 20.06 -6.90 -4.13
C VAL A 79 18.55 -6.89 -3.84
N ALA A 80 17.69 -6.70 -4.84
CA ALA A 80 16.24 -6.76 -4.62
C ALA A 80 15.78 -8.14 -4.10
N LYS A 81 16.35 -9.22 -4.64
CA LYS A 81 16.09 -10.59 -4.15
C LYS A 81 16.53 -10.77 -2.71
N ASP A 82 17.73 -10.30 -2.34
CA ASP A 82 18.26 -10.40 -0.98
C ASP A 82 17.45 -9.55 0.01
N THR A 83 16.98 -8.37 -0.41
CA THR A 83 16.08 -7.54 0.40
C THR A 83 14.75 -8.24 0.70
N LEU A 84 14.16 -8.94 -0.28
CA LEU A 84 12.96 -9.76 -0.03
C LEU A 84 13.25 -10.94 0.92
N PHE A 85 14.41 -11.59 0.79
CA PHE A 85 14.80 -12.61 1.78
C PHE A 85 14.99 -12.03 3.17
N GLN A 86 15.52 -10.81 3.29
CA GLN A 86 15.65 -10.16 4.58
C GLN A 86 14.28 -9.88 5.22
N ILE A 87 13.26 -9.53 4.44
CA ILE A 87 11.87 -9.44 4.93
C ILE A 87 11.40 -10.80 5.48
N LEU A 88 11.70 -11.91 4.79
CA LEU A 88 11.39 -13.25 5.29
C LEU A 88 12.16 -13.59 6.58
N VAL A 89 13.42 -13.20 6.70
CA VAL A 89 14.19 -13.38 7.93
C VAL A 89 13.52 -12.65 9.10
N LEU A 90 13.07 -11.40 8.91
CA LEU A 90 12.35 -10.64 9.94
C LEU A 90 11.08 -11.36 10.42
N PHE A 91 10.28 -11.90 9.50
CA PHE A 91 9.09 -12.66 9.88
C PHE A 91 9.44 -13.87 10.75
N ALA A 92 10.50 -14.60 10.40
CA ALA A 92 10.87 -15.78 11.17
C ALA A 92 11.55 -15.48 12.51
N GLU A 93 12.23 -14.34 12.61
CA GLU A 93 12.68 -13.82 13.90
C GLU A 93 11.49 -13.59 14.83
N THR A 94 10.39 -12.97 14.32
CA THR A 94 9.17 -12.82 15.12
C THR A 94 8.48 -14.14 15.44
N GLU A 95 8.52 -15.13 14.54
CA GLU A 95 8.04 -16.49 14.82
C GLU A 95 8.86 -17.15 15.94
N SER A 96 10.19 -16.99 15.91
CA SER A 96 11.11 -17.49 16.93
C SER A 96 10.85 -16.84 18.29
N ILE A 97 10.66 -15.52 18.33
CA ILE A 97 10.27 -14.79 19.54
C ILE A 97 8.95 -15.34 20.09
N SER A 98 7.94 -15.56 19.23
CA SER A 98 6.65 -16.14 19.61
C SER A 98 6.80 -17.54 20.22
N LYS A 99 7.63 -18.40 19.63
CA LYS A 99 7.92 -19.76 20.16
C LYS A 99 8.60 -19.70 21.52
N ASN A 100 9.60 -18.83 21.67
CA ASN A 100 10.31 -18.64 22.93
C ASN A 100 9.35 -18.14 24.03
N TYR A 101 8.49 -17.18 23.71
CA TYR A 101 7.46 -16.68 24.62
C TYR A 101 6.52 -17.81 25.09
N LYS A 102 5.98 -18.60 24.16
CA LYS A 102 5.12 -19.76 24.48
C LYS A 102 5.83 -20.79 25.36
N SER A 103 7.13 -21.02 25.15
CA SER A 103 7.92 -21.97 25.94
C SER A 103 8.22 -21.49 27.36
N ALA A 104 8.30 -20.17 27.56
CA ALA A 104 8.60 -19.55 28.85
C ALA A 104 7.35 -19.20 29.67
N ALA A 105 6.16 -19.35 29.07
CA ALA A 105 4.89 -18.99 29.69
C ALA A 105 4.58 -19.82 30.92
N LYS A 106 3.96 -19.18 31.92
CA LYS A 106 3.58 -19.85 33.18
C LYS A 106 2.30 -20.67 32.99
N THR A 107 2.13 -21.70 33.82
CA THR A 107 0.88 -22.48 33.85
C THR A 107 -0.32 -21.57 34.09
N GLY A 108 -1.28 -21.57 33.15
CA GLY A 108 -2.50 -20.76 33.22
C GLY A 108 -2.43 -19.40 32.50
N GLU A 109 -1.30 -19.07 31.87
CA GLU A 109 -1.17 -17.85 31.06
C GLU A 109 -1.96 -17.98 29.74
N ASP A 110 -2.75 -16.95 29.40
CA ASP A 110 -3.54 -16.94 28.17
C ASP A 110 -2.68 -16.57 26.96
N LEU A 111 -2.27 -17.61 26.23
CA LEU A 111 -1.47 -17.50 25.02
C LEU A 111 -2.31 -17.49 23.74
N SER A 112 -3.64 -17.46 23.87
CA SER A 112 -4.53 -17.46 22.71
C SER A 112 -4.35 -16.17 21.89
N PRO A 113 -4.47 -16.25 20.55
CA PRO A 113 -4.57 -15.07 19.73
C PRO A 113 -5.98 -14.46 19.83
N PHE A 114 -6.08 -13.16 19.56
CA PHE A 114 -7.34 -12.55 19.18
C PHE A 114 -7.87 -13.20 17.90
N SER A 115 -9.19 -13.38 17.85
CA SER A 115 -9.93 -13.88 16.71
C SER A 115 -10.61 -12.73 15.97
N THR A 116 -11.13 -13.01 14.77
CA THR A 116 -11.95 -12.05 14.02
C THR A 116 -13.21 -11.62 14.79
N ASP A 117 -13.74 -12.47 15.67
CA ASP A 117 -14.91 -12.14 16.50
C ASP A 117 -14.59 -11.11 17.59
N ASP A 118 -13.30 -10.90 17.89
CA ASP A 118 -12.82 -9.88 18.82
C ASP A 118 -12.64 -8.50 18.16
N MET A 119 -12.91 -8.39 16.86
CA MET A 119 -12.67 -7.19 16.05
C MET A 119 -13.96 -6.47 15.65
N ASP A 120 -13.89 -5.15 15.50
CA ASP A 120 -14.95 -4.36 14.88
C ASP A 120 -15.17 -4.81 13.43
N ARG A 121 -16.43 -5.04 13.05
CA ARG A 121 -16.79 -5.55 11.71
C ARG A 121 -16.31 -4.64 10.58
N THR A 122 -16.23 -3.34 10.81
CA THR A 122 -15.73 -2.35 9.85
C THR A 122 -14.24 -2.55 9.62
N ILE A 123 -13.48 -2.76 10.69
CA ILE A 123 -12.04 -3.06 10.60
C ILE A 123 -11.82 -4.39 9.87
N VAL A 124 -12.58 -5.43 10.20
CA VAL A 124 -12.53 -6.72 9.51
C VAL A 124 -12.85 -6.57 8.03
N ALA A 125 -13.88 -5.81 7.68
CA ALA A 125 -14.25 -5.56 6.29
C ALA A 125 -13.14 -4.83 5.52
N LEU A 126 -12.49 -3.84 6.14
CA LEU A 126 -11.38 -3.10 5.54
C LEU A 126 -10.14 -3.97 5.37
N ASP A 127 -9.77 -4.73 6.40
CA ASP A 127 -8.63 -5.63 6.37
C ASP A 127 -8.78 -6.67 5.24
N ASN A 128 -9.94 -7.32 5.15
CA ASN A 128 -10.26 -8.24 4.06
C ASN A 128 -10.19 -7.58 2.68
N LYS A 129 -10.55 -6.30 2.57
CA LYS A 129 -10.50 -5.55 1.32
C LYS A 129 -9.06 -5.30 0.89
N MET A 130 -8.22 -4.86 1.83
CA MET A 130 -6.78 -4.64 1.61
C MET A 130 -6.08 -5.95 1.26
N GLU A 131 -6.40 -7.03 1.97
CA GLU A 131 -5.91 -8.37 1.64
C GLU A 131 -6.30 -8.77 0.21
N ARG A 132 -7.56 -8.60 -0.19
CA ARG A 132 -8.00 -8.93 -1.56
C ARG A 132 -7.25 -8.12 -2.61
N LEU A 133 -6.99 -6.84 -2.35
CA LEU A 133 -6.20 -5.99 -3.27
C LEU A 133 -4.75 -6.50 -3.38
N ALA A 134 -4.12 -6.87 -2.27
CA ALA A 134 -2.76 -7.39 -2.25
C ALA A 134 -2.65 -8.79 -2.92
N VAL A 135 -3.57 -9.71 -2.61
CA VAL A 135 -3.56 -11.08 -3.13
C VAL A 135 -3.90 -11.13 -4.62
N LYS A 136 -4.73 -10.23 -5.14
CA LYS A 136 -5.01 -10.12 -6.59
C LYS A 136 -3.76 -9.91 -7.44
N ARG A 137 -2.69 -9.37 -6.87
CA ARG A 137 -1.41 -9.09 -7.53
C ARG A 137 -0.42 -10.23 -7.42
N GLN A 138 -0.74 -11.29 -6.69
CA GLN A 138 0.10 -12.47 -6.63
C GLN A 138 -0.21 -13.42 -7.79
N LYS A 139 0.82 -14.04 -8.37
CA LYS A 139 0.69 -15.17 -9.29
C LYS A 139 1.22 -16.42 -8.61
N GLY A 140 0.35 -17.37 -8.29
CA GLY A 140 0.76 -18.67 -7.77
C GLY A 140 -0.18 -19.28 -6.74
N SER A 141 0.14 -20.51 -6.34
CA SER A 141 -0.53 -21.20 -5.24
C SER A 141 -0.03 -20.65 -3.92
N ARG A 142 -0.96 -20.42 -2.97
CA ARG A 142 -0.63 -20.15 -1.57
C ARG A 142 0.42 -21.15 -1.08
N LEU A 143 1.51 -20.68 -0.49
CA LEU A 143 2.47 -21.49 0.26
C LEU A 143 1.67 -22.42 1.18
N ARG A 144 1.87 -23.72 0.99
CA ARG A 144 1.11 -24.72 1.73
C ARG A 144 1.54 -24.68 3.20
N LYS A 145 0.58 -24.32 4.06
CA LYS A 145 0.59 -24.52 5.53
C LYS A 145 1.85 -23.99 6.23
N LEU A 146 2.05 -22.68 6.25
CA LEU A 146 2.89 -22.09 7.28
C LEU A 146 2.15 -22.10 8.62
N THR A 147 2.92 -22.22 9.70
CA THR A 147 2.37 -22.16 11.06
C THR A 147 2.13 -20.69 11.40
N SER A 148 0.91 -20.31 11.74
CA SER A 148 0.64 -18.97 12.27
C SER A 148 1.33 -18.75 13.60
N TRP A 149 1.82 -17.54 13.84
CA TRP A 149 2.43 -17.15 15.10
C TRP A 149 1.81 -15.85 15.62
N ALA A 150 1.87 -15.68 16.94
CA ALA A 150 1.28 -14.53 17.60
C ALA A 150 2.38 -13.55 18.02
N LEU A 151 2.16 -12.26 17.75
CA LEU A 151 2.89 -11.16 18.38
C LEU A 151 2.24 -10.88 19.72
N TYR A 152 3.01 -10.93 20.79
CA TYR A 152 2.50 -10.78 22.15
C TYR A 152 2.64 -9.35 22.66
N HIS A 153 3.57 -8.59 22.08
CA HIS A 153 3.84 -7.22 22.48
C HIS A 153 3.85 -6.25 21.30
N ARG A 154 3.33 -5.04 21.52
CA ARG A 154 3.28 -3.99 20.49
C ARG A 154 4.66 -3.56 20.00
N THR A 155 5.69 -3.71 20.82
CA THR A 155 7.09 -3.43 20.45
C THR A 155 7.55 -4.33 19.31
N GLU A 156 7.21 -5.63 19.35
CA GLU A 156 7.54 -6.60 18.29
C GLU A 156 6.94 -6.17 16.95
N LEU A 157 5.68 -5.73 16.95
CA LEU A 157 5.05 -5.21 15.73
C LEU A 157 5.75 -3.96 15.21
N LYS A 158 6.07 -3.00 16.11
CA LYS A 158 6.69 -1.73 15.71
C LYS A 158 8.07 -1.93 15.09
N GLU A 159 8.87 -2.83 15.66
CA GLU A 159 10.19 -3.18 15.15
C GLU A 159 10.07 -3.88 13.78
N LEU A 160 9.21 -4.90 13.69
CA LEU A 160 8.93 -5.60 12.43
C LEU A 160 8.50 -4.63 11.33
N LEU A 161 7.53 -3.74 11.60
CA LEU A 161 7.03 -2.77 10.63
C LEU A 161 8.10 -1.77 10.22
N LYS A 162 8.87 -1.23 11.17
CA LYS A 162 9.95 -0.29 10.89
C LYS A 162 10.96 -0.90 9.91
N ASP A 163 11.39 -2.13 10.18
CA ASP A 163 12.42 -2.78 9.38
C ASP A 163 11.88 -3.21 8.01
N ILE A 164 10.65 -3.75 7.94
CA ILE A 164 9.97 -4.04 6.67
C ILE A 164 9.81 -2.78 5.82
N VAL A 165 9.35 -1.66 6.40
CA VAL A 165 9.17 -0.39 5.68
C VAL A 165 10.50 0.10 5.11
N SER A 166 11.59 0.03 5.88
CA SER A 166 12.93 0.38 5.42
C SER A 166 13.42 -0.49 4.25
N LEU A 167 13.11 -1.79 4.28
CA LEU A 167 13.43 -2.72 3.18
C LEU A 167 12.56 -2.43 1.94
N ILE A 168 11.29 -2.10 2.12
CA ILE A 168 10.40 -1.66 1.03
C ILE A 168 10.90 -0.35 0.42
N ASP A 169 11.29 0.63 1.25
CA ASP A 169 11.89 1.89 0.77
C ASP A 169 13.14 1.59 -0.08
N SER A 170 13.96 0.63 0.34
CA SER A 170 15.18 0.24 -0.35
C SER A 170 14.92 -0.36 -1.74
N ILE A 171 13.94 -1.28 -1.87
CA ILE A 171 13.58 -1.85 -3.18
C ILE A 171 12.87 -0.86 -4.10
N GLU A 172 12.05 0.03 -3.56
CA GLU A 172 11.38 1.09 -4.34
C GLU A 172 12.40 2.11 -4.88
N ASN A 173 13.44 2.44 -4.09
CA ASN A 173 14.54 3.29 -4.55
C ASN A 173 15.41 2.60 -5.61
N LEU A 174 15.59 1.29 -5.52
CA LEU A 174 16.40 0.52 -6.44
C LEU A 174 15.71 0.30 -7.79
N PHE A 175 14.40 0.03 -7.76
CA PHE A 175 13.52 -0.19 -8.91
C PHE A 175 12.32 0.75 -8.82
N PRO A 176 12.51 2.04 -9.16
CA PRO A 176 11.43 3.01 -9.15
C PRO A 176 10.47 2.74 -10.32
N ALA A 177 9.17 2.67 -10.03
CA ALA A 177 8.10 2.55 -11.02
C ALA A 177 6.98 3.58 -10.74
N PRO A 178 7.28 4.89 -10.77
CA PRO A 178 6.41 5.92 -10.21
C PRO A 178 5.06 6.04 -10.91
N GLU A 179 4.98 5.93 -12.24
CA GLU A 179 3.73 6.02 -12.99
C GLU A 179 2.80 4.82 -12.69
N ALA A 180 3.38 3.61 -12.66
CA ALA A 180 2.66 2.39 -12.35
C ALA A 180 2.18 2.38 -10.89
N GLN A 181 3.05 2.74 -9.94
CA GLN A 181 2.69 2.87 -8.53
C GLN A 181 1.60 3.92 -8.29
N MET A 182 1.69 5.08 -8.95
CA MET A 182 0.67 6.14 -8.85
C MET A 182 -0.70 5.67 -9.37
N THR A 183 -0.71 4.91 -10.46
CA THR A 183 -1.95 4.34 -11.01
C THR A 183 -2.57 3.33 -10.04
N LEU A 184 -1.75 2.42 -9.51
CA LEU A 184 -2.19 1.38 -8.58
C LEU A 184 -2.68 1.94 -7.25
N VAL A 185 -2.01 2.94 -6.67
CA VAL A 185 -2.40 3.53 -5.38
C VAL A 185 -3.72 4.30 -5.47
N ARG A 186 -4.00 4.93 -6.62
CA ARG A 186 -5.30 5.57 -6.86
C ARG A 186 -6.43 4.55 -6.94
N GLN A 187 -6.19 3.41 -7.58
CA GLN A 187 -7.16 2.31 -7.63
C GLN A 187 -7.41 1.73 -6.23
N GLU A 188 -6.36 1.56 -5.42
CA GLU A 188 -6.48 1.13 -4.02
C GLU A 188 -7.32 2.12 -3.22
N ALA A 189 -6.96 3.41 -3.25
CA ALA A 189 -7.64 4.45 -2.50
C ALA A 189 -9.13 4.55 -2.90
N ALA A 190 -9.44 4.51 -4.19
CA ALA A 190 -10.82 4.46 -4.68
C ALA A 190 -11.55 3.17 -4.23
N ALA A 191 -10.83 2.06 -4.14
CA ALA A 191 -11.36 0.81 -3.67
C ALA A 191 -11.51 0.76 -2.15
N LEU A 192 -10.98 1.66 -1.32
CA LEU A 192 -11.01 1.50 0.15
C LEU A 192 -12.33 1.88 0.83
N GLY A 193 -13.29 2.47 0.10
CA GLY A 193 -14.67 2.64 0.56
C GLY A 193 -15.03 4.07 0.95
N ASP A 194 -15.81 4.22 2.02
CA ASP A 194 -16.36 5.50 2.46
C ASP A 194 -15.34 6.41 3.15
N LYS A 195 -15.78 7.63 3.48
CA LYS A 195 -14.96 8.67 4.10
C LYS A 195 -14.34 8.25 5.44
N GLU A 196 -15.09 7.52 6.28
CA GLU A 196 -14.62 7.12 7.61
C GLU A 196 -13.51 6.08 7.50
N SER A 197 -13.71 5.11 6.60
CA SER A 197 -12.72 4.10 6.23
C SER A 197 -11.44 4.74 5.69
N LEU A 198 -11.58 5.72 4.81
CA LEU A 198 -10.46 6.46 4.24
C LEU A 198 -9.67 7.24 5.31
N GLU A 199 -10.34 7.95 6.22
CA GLU A 199 -9.66 8.64 7.32
C GLU A 199 -8.91 7.67 8.24
N LEU A 200 -9.50 6.51 8.54
CA LEU A 200 -8.86 5.48 9.34
C LEU A 200 -7.59 4.95 8.65
N ILE A 201 -7.66 4.56 7.38
CA ILE A 201 -6.50 4.06 6.64
C ILE A 201 -5.44 5.15 6.45
N LYS A 202 -5.82 6.40 6.16
CA LYS A 202 -4.88 7.51 6.05
C LYS A 202 -4.02 7.65 7.30
N ASN A 203 -4.62 7.52 8.49
CA ASN A 203 -3.90 7.61 9.75
C ASN A 203 -2.95 6.43 9.96
N LYS A 204 -3.31 5.24 9.48
CA LYS A 204 -2.50 4.00 9.61
C LYS A 204 -1.43 3.86 8.54
N ALA A 205 -1.63 4.45 7.38
CA ALA A 205 -0.63 4.54 6.32
C ALA A 205 0.50 5.53 6.66
N LYS A 206 0.31 6.43 7.63
CA LYS A 206 1.33 7.42 8.02
C LYS A 206 2.62 6.73 8.48
N GLY A 207 3.72 7.02 7.77
CA GLY A 207 5.03 6.43 8.06
C GLY A 207 5.19 4.98 7.61
N ILE A 208 4.18 4.40 6.95
CA ILE A 208 4.20 3.05 6.39
C ILE A 208 4.10 3.11 4.86
N ASP A 209 3.15 3.90 4.36
CA ASP A 209 2.86 4.09 2.94
C ASP A 209 2.46 5.54 2.66
N GLY A 210 3.47 6.37 2.34
CA GLY A 210 3.26 7.79 2.04
C GLY A 210 2.45 8.04 0.77
N LEU A 211 2.54 7.14 -0.22
CA LEU A 211 1.77 7.26 -1.46
C LEU A 211 0.28 7.02 -1.18
N LEU A 212 -0.07 5.98 -0.43
CA LEU A 212 -1.46 5.70 -0.06
C LEU A 212 -2.03 6.79 0.83
N GLN A 213 -1.26 7.25 1.80
CA GLN A 213 -1.66 8.37 2.65
C GLN A 213 -2.01 9.62 1.81
N THR A 214 -1.16 9.95 0.84
CA THR A 214 -1.34 11.11 -0.03
C THR A 214 -2.56 10.93 -0.94
N ALA A 215 -2.67 9.79 -1.61
CA ALA A 215 -3.79 9.48 -2.51
C ALA A 215 -5.14 9.52 -1.77
N ILE A 216 -5.20 9.02 -0.53
CA ILE A 216 -6.41 9.10 0.29
C ILE A 216 -6.69 10.55 0.70
N GLN A 217 -5.67 11.32 1.11
CA GLN A 217 -5.82 12.72 1.47
C GLN A 217 -6.35 13.56 0.30
N GLU A 218 -5.89 13.27 -0.92
CA GLU A 218 -6.38 13.86 -2.17
C GLU A 218 -7.86 13.52 -2.41
N LEU A 219 -8.25 12.25 -2.31
CA LEU A 219 -9.66 11.84 -2.43
C LEU A 219 -10.57 12.52 -1.40
N LEU A 220 -10.10 12.63 -0.15
CA LEU A 220 -10.85 13.27 0.94
C LEU A 220 -11.00 14.79 0.76
N THR A 221 -10.03 15.44 0.11
CA THR A 221 -10.05 16.88 -0.19
C THR A 221 -10.76 17.20 -1.51
N GLY A 222 -11.05 16.19 -2.32
CA GLY A 222 -11.70 16.34 -3.61
C GLY A 222 -10.76 16.83 -4.72
N HIS A 223 -9.45 16.69 -4.55
CA HIS A 223 -8.47 16.98 -5.59
C HIS A 223 -8.11 15.69 -6.33
N GLN A 224 -8.52 15.54 -7.60
CA GLN A 224 -7.96 14.52 -8.50
C GLN A 224 -7.17 15.22 -9.61
N TYR A 225 -5.93 14.76 -9.84
CA TYR A 225 -5.13 15.18 -10.98
C TYR A 225 -5.59 14.48 -12.25
N LEU A 226 -5.73 15.26 -13.34
CA LEU A 226 -5.79 14.72 -14.70
C LEU A 226 -4.48 13.97 -14.99
N ASN A 227 -4.56 12.81 -15.64
CA ASN A 227 -3.40 11.94 -15.84
C ASN A 227 -2.37 12.52 -16.82
N VAL A 228 -2.78 13.30 -17.81
CA VAL A 228 -1.90 14.03 -18.73
C VAL A 228 -2.69 15.22 -19.32
N VAL A 229 -2.09 16.41 -19.31
CA VAL A 229 -2.56 17.54 -20.14
C VAL A 229 -1.46 17.88 -21.13
N GLU A 230 -1.72 17.58 -22.40
CA GLU A 230 -0.79 17.86 -23.48
C GLU A 230 -1.25 19.14 -24.18
N VAL A 231 -0.46 20.21 -24.03
CA VAL A 231 -0.74 21.51 -24.62
C VAL A 231 0.21 21.73 -25.80
N GLY A 232 -0.32 21.61 -27.02
CA GLY A 232 0.41 21.92 -28.25
C GLY A 232 0.72 23.41 -28.41
N GLN A 233 1.53 23.76 -29.40
CA GLN A 233 1.96 25.14 -29.64
C GLN A 233 0.77 26.11 -29.74
N GLY A 234 0.75 27.14 -28.89
CA GLY A 234 -0.30 28.16 -28.85
C GLY A 234 -1.57 27.78 -28.08
N GLY A 235 -1.66 26.58 -27.50
CA GLY A 235 -2.76 26.17 -26.63
C GLY A 235 -2.69 26.80 -25.24
N LYS A 236 -3.85 27.08 -24.62
CA LYS A 236 -3.94 27.42 -23.19
C LYS A 236 -5.01 26.57 -22.52
N ALA A 237 -4.63 25.87 -21.46
CA ALA A 237 -5.51 25.05 -20.65
C ALA A 237 -5.64 25.66 -19.25
N LEU A 238 -6.88 25.82 -18.78
CA LEU A 238 -7.17 26.18 -17.39
C LEU A 238 -7.87 25.00 -16.73
N ILE A 239 -7.22 24.42 -15.72
CA ILE A 239 -7.69 23.26 -14.97
C ILE A 239 -8.14 23.75 -13.59
N GLY A 240 -9.44 23.68 -13.32
CA GLY A 240 -10.04 24.17 -12.07
C GLY A 240 -11.29 25.01 -12.30
N ASN A 241 -11.94 25.41 -11.21
CA ASN A 241 -13.16 26.21 -11.27
C ASN A 241 -12.87 27.68 -11.57
N LYS A 242 -13.72 28.30 -12.38
CA LYS A 242 -13.66 29.74 -12.66
C LYS A 242 -14.87 30.43 -12.02
N TYR A 243 -14.62 31.41 -11.17
CA TYR A 243 -15.64 32.22 -10.50
C TYR A 243 -15.70 33.60 -11.14
N GLY A 244 -16.86 33.98 -11.67
CA GLY A 244 -17.18 35.34 -12.08
C GLY A 244 -17.94 36.06 -10.97
N GLY A 245 -17.29 37.02 -10.31
CA GLY A 245 -17.85 37.78 -9.19
C GLY A 245 -17.49 37.24 -7.80
N ASN A 246 -17.85 37.99 -6.75
CA ASN A 246 -17.41 37.80 -5.36
C ASN A 246 -18.16 36.66 -4.63
N GLY A 247 -18.43 35.54 -5.32
CA GLY A 247 -19.21 34.42 -4.81
C GLY A 247 -18.31 33.26 -4.35
N ASN A 248 -18.22 33.06 -3.03
CA ASN A 248 -17.57 31.89 -2.43
C ASN A 248 -18.50 30.68 -2.47
N SER A 249 -18.54 29.96 -3.60
CA SER A 249 -19.15 28.63 -3.66
C SER A 249 -18.05 27.56 -3.73
N LYS A 250 -17.91 26.75 -2.68
CA LYS A 250 -17.01 25.59 -2.65
C LYS A 250 -17.73 24.38 -3.25
N GLN A 251 -17.95 24.37 -4.57
CA GLN A 251 -18.32 23.13 -5.26
C GLN A 251 -17.07 22.45 -5.80
N VAL A 252 -16.93 21.17 -5.48
CA VAL A 252 -15.84 20.31 -5.91
C VAL A 252 -16.30 19.54 -7.14
N ASN A 253 -15.44 19.48 -8.16
CA ASN A 253 -15.71 18.72 -9.37
C ASN A 253 -14.76 17.55 -9.51
N ASN A 254 -15.31 16.42 -9.94
CA ASN A 254 -14.56 15.20 -10.22
C ASN A 254 -14.30 15.11 -11.72
N PHE A 255 -13.03 15.02 -12.11
CA PHE A 255 -12.62 14.96 -13.51
C PHE A 255 -11.60 13.84 -13.71
N SER A 256 -11.92 12.90 -14.60
CA SER A 256 -11.03 11.82 -15.02
C SER A 256 -10.99 11.77 -16.54
N GLY A 257 -9.79 11.75 -17.13
CA GLY A 257 -9.57 11.70 -18.58
C GLY A 257 -8.20 12.24 -19.02
N THR A 258 -7.87 12.00 -20.29
CA THR A 258 -6.72 12.59 -21.00
C THR A 258 -7.22 13.69 -21.92
N ILE A 259 -6.56 14.86 -21.91
CA ILE A 259 -6.93 15.98 -22.78
C ILE A 259 -5.69 16.42 -23.57
N SER A 260 -5.80 16.40 -24.89
CA SER A 260 -4.80 16.97 -25.80
C SER A 260 -5.43 18.17 -26.51
N ILE A 261 -4.77 19.34 -26.43
CA ILE A 261 -5.25 20.59 -27.05
C ILE A 261 -4.19 21.07 -28.04
N SER A 262 -4.54 21.14 -29.32
CA SER A 262 -3.71 21.72 -30.38
C SER A 262 -4.33 23.02 -30.89
N GLY A 263 -3.93 24.14 -30.27
CA GLY A 263 -4.48 25.46 -30.55
C GLY A 263 -5.85 25.71 -29.91
N GLY A 264 -6.10 26.97 -29.52
CA GLY A 264 -7.33 27.38 -28.83
C GLY A 264 -7.21 27.44 -27.30
N LYS A 265 -8.33 27.79 -26.64
CA LYS A 265 -8.41 27.92 -25.19
C LYS A 265 -9.56 27.06 -24.66
N THR A 266 -9.28 26.21 -23.68
CA THR A 266 -10.28 25.32 -23.07
C THR A 266 -10.26 25.49 -21.55
N ILE A 267 -11.46 25.55 -20.96
CA ILE A 267 -11.64 25.44 -19.50
C ILE A 267 -12.13 24.04 -19.21
N TYR A 268 -11.48 23.36 -18.28
CA TYR A 268 -11.96 22.11 -17.75
C TYR A 268 -12.26 22.28 -16.25
N GLY A 269 -13.53 22.51 -15.97
CA GLY A 269 -14.02 22.95 -14.66
C GLY A 269 -15.42 23.54 -14.75
N ASN A 270 -16.06 23.78 -13.60
CA ASN A 270 -17.30 24.54 -13.57
C ASN A 270 -17.02 26.02 -13.73
N THR A 271 -17.92 26.70 -14.44
CA THR A 271 -17.96 28.15 -14.53
C THR A 271 -19.14 28.66 -13.73
N PHE A 272 -18.88 29.42 -12.67
CA PHE A 272 -19.91 30.04 -11.84
C PHE A 272 -19.99 31.53 -12.16
N ARG A 273 -21.18 32.06 -12.41
CA ARG A 273 -21.41 33.47 -12.73
C ARG A 273 -22.31 34.11 -11.66
N ALA A 274 -21.91 35.25 -11.15
CA ALA A 274 -22.83 36.28 -10.71
C ALA A 274 -23.06 37.21 -11.91
N ASP A 275 -24.20 37.00 -12.57
CA ASP A 275 -24.93 37.92 -13.46
C ASP A 275 -24.10 38.76 -14.47
N GLY A 276 -24.14 38.37 -15.75
CA GLY A 276 -23.97 39.29 -16.89
C GLY A 276 -22.56 39.54 -17.47
N GLY A 277 -21.46 39.18 -16.81
CA GLY A 277 -20.10 39.47 -17.31
C GLY A 277 -19.56 38.49 -18.37
N THR A 278 -18.91 39.00 -19.42
CA THR A 278 -18.17 38.20 -20.44
C THR A 278 -16.94 37.52 -19.84
N ILE A 279 -16.68 36.27 -20.25
CA ILE A 279 -15.59 35.45 -19.70
C ILE A 279 -14.42 35.44 -20.69
N ASN A 280 -13.33 36.12 -20.36
CA ASN A 280 -12.08 36.06 -21.13
C ASN A 280 -11.15 34.98 -20.58
N LEU A 281 -10.62 34.14 -21.49
CA LEU A 281 -9.55 33.18 -21.25
C LEU A 281 -8.18 33.78 -21.56
#